data_AF-A0A9E8MVR7-F1
#
_entry.id   AF-A0A9E8MVR7-F1
#
_cell.length_a   1.000
_cell.length_b   1.000
_cell.length_c   1.000
_cell.angle_alpha   90.00
_cell.angle_beta   90.00
_cell.angle_gamma   90.00
#
_symmetry.space_group_name_H-M   'P 1'
#
loop_
_entity.id
_entity.type
_entity.pdbx_description
1 polymer ?
#
loop_
_entity_poly.entity_id
_entity_poly.type
_entity_poly.pdbx_seq_one_letter_code
_entity_poly.pdbx_strand_id
1 'polypeptide(L)'
;MSTHVKCAKIVCYLQVIMMKRNTYLFKSLLILVLGTLIQSCTTQSNSTNADIIKVALRDVGHQLLLNNQDATSRVKPIIVLEEFKYQIAFENHLIIHPDSLVRIMTNSFKKANVSQNYLTEVLQCKDPQVAYSYQMKDTIEKGMVPCIGRVLEKGCYTITVKFTKAPKPMVTARDSLFWVLAAGFVLLMVVLHKQNAKTTHTPVTENFEVIGNYKFYL
;
A
#
# COMPACT_ATOMS: atom_id res chain seq x y z
N MET A 1 20.24 -63.46 29.40
CA MET A 1 20.30 -62.08 29.92
C MET A 1 19.62 -61.17 28.91
N SER A 2 18.49 -60.59 29.29
CA SER A 2 17.42 -60.07 28.40
C SER A 2 17.73 -58.67 27.82
N THR A 3 17.64 -58.52 26.49
CA THR A 3 17.74 -57.25 25.75
C THR A 3 16.38 -56.72 25.26
N HIS A 4 15.26 -57.30 25.69
CA HIS A 4 13.92 -56.97 25.21
C HIS A 4 13.16 -55.96 26.09
N VAL A 5 13.67 -54.73 26.29
CA VAL A 5 12.84 -53.66 26.94
C VAL A 5 13.01 -52.25 26.32
N LYS A 6 13.98 -51.99 25.45
CA LYS A 6 14.23 -50.61 24.96
C LYS A 6 13.41 -50.15 23.74
N CYS A 7 12.80 -51.06 22.97
CA CYS A 7 12.13 -50.68 21.71
C CYS A 7 10.74 -50.02 21.93
N ALA A 8 9.96 -50.48 22.91
CA ALA A 8 8.59 -49.99 23.13
C ALA A 8 8.50 -48.53 23.63
N LYS A 9 9.47 -48.07 24.44
CA LYS A 9 9.47 -46.70 24.98
C LYS A 9 9.76 -45.63 23.92
N ILE A 10 10.57 -45.95 22.91
CA ILE A 10 10.93 -45.01 21.83
C ILE A 10 9.75 -44.84 20.85
N VAL A 11 9.00 -45.91 20.58
CA VAL A 11 7.82 -45.89 19.70
C VAL A 11 6.68 -45.07 20.31
N CYS A 12 6.41 -45.18 21.62
CA CYS A 12 5.45 -44.30 22.29
C CYS A 12 5.89 -42.82 22.29
N TYR A 13 7.19 -42.54 22.46
CA TYR A 13 7.69 -41.16 22.47
C TYR A 13 7.56 -40.51 21.08
N LEU A 14 7.81 -41.26 20.00
CA LEU A 14 7.64 -40.81 18.62
C LEU A 14 6.17 -40.58 18.24
N GLN A 15 5.24 -41.42 18.70
CA GLN A 15 3.80 -41.22 18.50
C GLN A 15 3.30 -39.94 19.20
N VAL A 16 3.78 -39.67 20.43
CA VAL A 16 3.45 -38.43 21.15
C VAL A 16 4.03 -37.20 20.44
N ILE A 17 5.25 -37.29 19.89
CA ILE A 17 5.86 -36.20 19.09
C ILE A 17 5.06 -35.93 17.81
N MET A 18 4.56 -36.97 17.12
CA MET A 18 3.75 -36.82 15.91
C MET A 18 2.38 -36.19 16.17
N MET A 19 1.73 -36.50 17.29
CA MET A 19 0.44 -35.90 17.68
C MET A 19 0.61 -34.44 18.16
N LYS A 20 1.70 -34.14 18.86
CA LYS A 20 2.06 -32.76 19.26
C LYS A 20 2.41 -31.88 18.04
N ARG A 21 3.19 -32.42 17.09
CA ARG A 21 3.63 -31.71 15.87
C ARG A 21 2.45 -31.15 15.08
N ASN A 22 1.38 -31.91 14.86
CA ASN A 22 0.19 -31.41 14.15
C ASN A 22 -0.49 -30.21 14.86
N THR A 23 -0.53 -30.21 16.19
CA THR A 23 -1.07 -29.07 16.95
C THR A 23 -0.16 -27.84 16.93
N TYR A 24 1.16 -28.01 16.82
CA TYR A 24 2.09 -26.89 16.63
C TYR A 24 1.96 -26.27 15.23
N LEU A 25 1.70 -27.06 14.20
CA LEU A 25 1.48 -26.56 12.83
C LEU A 25 0.16 -25.78 12.73
N PHE A 26 -0.91 -26.25 13.38
CA PHE A 26 -2.18 -25.50 13.48
C PHE A 26 -2.02 -24.19 14.26
N LYS A 27 -1.29 -24.20 15.38
CA LYS A 27 -1.02 -23.00 16.17
C LYS A 27 -0.14 -22.00 15.41
N SER A 28 0.87 -22.49 14.67
CA SER A 28 1.72 -21.65 13.81
C SER A 28 0.93 -21.00 12.69
N LEU A 29 0.01 -21.75 12.04
CA LEU A 29 -0.87 -21.21 11.01
C LEU A 29 -1.85 -20.17 11.60
N LEU A 30 -2.41 -20.42 12.79
CA LEU A 30 -3.28 -19.48 13.48
C LEU A 30 -2.54 -18.17 13.83
N ILE A 31 -1.31 -18.28 14.33
CA ILE A 31 -0.45 -17.12 14.66
C ILE A 31 -0.08 -16.32 13.39
N LEU A 32 0.21 -17.01 12.29
CA LEU A 32 0.50 -16.37 11.00
C LEU A 32 -0.72 -15.60 10.48
N VAL A 33 -1.92 -16.22 10.51
CA VAL A 33 -3.17 -15.59 10.10
C VAL A 33 -3.48 -14.38 11.00
N LEU A 34 -3.35 -14.53 12.32
CA LEU A 34 -3.55 -13.41 13.26
C LEU A 34 -2.53 -12.28 13.02
N GLY A 35 -1.27 -12.61 12.72
CA GLY A 35 -0.22 -11.66 12.36
C GLY A 35 -0.53 -10.88 11.08
N THR A 36 -1.07 -11.55 10.05
CA THR A 36 -1.49 -10.89 8.80
C THR A 36 -2.71 -9.97 9.00
N LEU A 37 -3.62 -10.31 9.92
CA LEU A 37 -4.79 -9.47 10.24
C LEU A 37 -4.38 -8.17 10.96
N ILE A 38 -3.30 -8.19 11.75
CA ILE A 38 -2.80 -6.99 12.47
C ILE A 38 -2.12 -6.00 11.51
N GLN A 39 -1.54 -6.46 10.39
CA GLN A 39 -0.91 -5.56 9.41
C GLN A 39 -1.89 -4.84 8.48
N SER A 40 -3.14 -5.29 8.37
CA SER A 40 -4.18 -4.56 7.62
C SER A 40 -4.59 -3.23 8.27
N CYS A 41 -4.09 -2.93 9.48
CA CYS A 41 -4.40 -1.71 10.22
C CYS A 41 -3.16 -0.82 10.44
N THR A 42 -2.31 -0.66 9.43
CA THR A 42 -1.39 0.50 9.41
C THR A 42 -2.02 1.60 8.58
N THR A 43 -2.75 2.50 9.25
CA THR A 43 -3.08 3.82 8.71
C THR A 43 -1.77 4.59 8.53
N GLN A 44 -1.18 4.48 7.32
CA GLN A 44 -0.01 5.26 6.96
C GLN A 44 -0.35 6.75 7.12
N SER A 45 0.40 7.45 7.97
CA SER A 45 0.08 8.80 8.40
C SER A 45 -0.08 9.74 7.22
N ASN A 46 -1.29 10.29 7.05
CA ASN A 46 -1.62 11.30 6.05
C ASN A 46 -0.69 12.54 6.08
N SER A 47 0.05 12.76 7.19
CA SER A 47 0.98 13.87 7.36
C SER A 47 2.17 13.87 6.39
N THR A 48 2.81 12.72 6.14
CA THR A 48 3.96 12.64 5.23
C THR A 48 3.58 13.01 3.79
N ASN A 49 2.35 12.68 3.38
CA ASN A 49 1.84 13.03 2.05
C ASN A 49 1.52 14.54 1.95
N ALA A 50 0.99 15.15 3.01
CA ALA A 50 0.62 16.57 3.00
C ALA A 50 1.83 17.50 2.82
N ASP A 51 2.97 17.20 3.44
CA ASP A 51 4.17 18.04 3.31
C ASP A 51 4.81 17.89 1.92
N ILE A 52 4.85 16.67 1.36
CA ILE A 52 5.29 16.45 -0.02
C ILE A 52 4.39 17.19 -1.01
N ILE A 53 3.07 17.19 -0.80
CA ILE A 53 2.13 17.95 -1.63
C ILE A 53 2.43 19.45 -1.56
N LYS A 54 2.69 20.03 -0.38
CA LYS A 54 3.07 21.44 -0.25
C LYS A 54 4.34 21.75 -1.03
N VAL A 55 5.34 20.89 -0.98
CA VAL A 55 6.59 21.05 -1.76
C VAL A 55 6.30 21.01 -3.26
N ALA A 56 5.49 20.05 -3.72
CA ALA A 56 5.11 19.94 -5.13
C ALA A 56 4.34 21.18 -5.62
N LEU A 57 3.43 21.71 -4.81
CA LEU A 57 2.69 22.94 -5.14
C LEU A 57 3.59 24.18 -5.14
N ARG A 58 4.63 24.23 -4.29
CA ARG A 58 5.64 25.30 -4.36
C ARG A 58 6.49 25.19 -5.62
N ASP A 59 6.84 23.97 -6.05
CA ASP A 59 7.52 23.73 -7.33
C ASP A 59 6.65 24.21 -8.52
N VAL A 60 5.35 23.90 -8.51
CA VAL A 60 4.39 24.43 -9.51
C VAL A 60 4.41 25.96 -9.54
N GLY A 61 4.27 26.60 -8.38
CA GLY A 61 4.29 28.06 -8.30
C GLY A 61 5.61 28.65 -8.83
N HIS A 62 6.74 28.02 -8.51
CA HIS A 62 8.05 28.43 -8.99
C HIS A 62 8.16 28.32 -10.51
N GLN A 63 7.77 27.18 -11.10
CA GLN A 63 7.80 26.99 -12.55
C GLN A 63 6.85 27.94 -13.29
N LEU A 64 5.69 28.27 -12.70
CA LEU A 64 4.77 29.26 -13.27
C LEU A 64 5.39 30.66 -13.34
N LEU A 65 6.10 31.08 -12.28
CA LEU A 65 6.82 32.36 -12.25
C LEU A 65 7.96 32.37 -13.28
N LEU A 66 8.75 31.28 -13.36
CA LEU A 66 9.82 31.17 -14.37
C LEU A 66 9.27 31.22 -15.81
N ASN A 67 8.14 30.57 -16.10
CA ASN A 67 7.47 30.67 -17.40
C ASN A 67 6.98 32.10 -17.71
N ASN A 68 6.74 32.91 -16.68
CA ASN A 68 6.42 34.33 -16.79
C ASN A 68 7.68 35.22 -16.82
N GLN A 69 8.87 34.64 -16.98
CA GLN A 69 10.16 35.35 -16.94
C GLN A 69 10.41 36.08 -15.61
N ASP A 70 9.83 35.56 -14.53
CA ASP A 70 9.93 36.10 -13.18
C ASP A 70 10.72 35.14 -12.28
N ALA A 71 11.98 35.48 -12.04
CA ALA A 71 12.88 34.69 -11.19
C ALA A 71 13.01 35.25 -9.76
N THR A 72 12.40 36.39 -9.45
CA THR A 72 12.60 37.11 -8.18
C THR A 72 11.38 37.08 -7.29
N SER A 73 10.17 37.06 -7.87
CA SER A 73 8.93 37.01 -7.11
C SER A 73 8.82 35.73 -6.29
N ARG A 74 8.18 35.84 -5.13
CA ARG A 74 8.01 34.71 -4.22
C ARG A 74 6.67 34.03 -4.44
N VAL A 75 6.69 32.70 -4.35
CA VAL A 75 5.49 31.90 -4.09
C VAL A 75 5.15 32.06 -2.60
N LYS A 76 3.96 32.60 -2.32
CA LYS A 76 3.46 32.76 -0.94
C LYS A 76 3.32 31.40 -0.24
N PRO A 77 3.21 31.37 1.09
CA PRO A 77 2.97 30.12 1.82
C PRO A 77 1.76 29.36 1.28
N ILE A 78 1.89 28.03 1.16
CA ILE A 78 0.78 27.17 0.71
C ILE A 78 -0.25 27.10 1.83
N ILE A 79 -1.49 27.48 1.52
CA ILE A 79 -2.59 27.44 2.47
C ILE A 79 -3.36 26.14 2.28
N VAL A 80 -3.69 25.46 3.38
CA VAL A 80 -4.59 24.31 3.38
C VAL A 80 -6.00 24.82 3.64
N LEU A 81 -6.92 24.59 2.71
CA LEU A 81 -8.32 25.04 2.82
C LEU A 81 -9.22 23.94 3.41
N GLU A 82 -9.05 22.72 2.94
CA GLU A 82 -9.78 21.51 3.37
C GLU A 82 -8.82 20.31 3.30
N GLU A 83 -9.28 19.14 3.73
CA GLU A 83 -8.54 17.90 3.50
C GLU A 83 -8.26 17.71 2.00
N PHE A 84 -6.97 17.56 1.66
CA PHE A 84 -6.47 17.45 0.29
C PHE A 84 -6.80 18.64 -0.63
N LYS A 85 -7.20 19.80 -0.09
CA LYS A 85 -7.43 21.03 -0.84
C LYS A 85 -6.46 22.12 -0.40
N TYR A 86 -5.70 22.63 -1.36
CA TYR A 86 -4.60 23.56 -1.12
C TYR A 86 -4.76 24.78 -2.02
N GLN A 87 -4.15 25.89 -1.60
CA GLN A 87 -4.12 27.12 -2.37
C GLN A 87 -2.68 27.62 -2.55
N ILE A 88 -2.36 28.00 -3.79
CA ILE A 88 -1.15 28.69 -4.18
C ILE A 88 -1.51 30.16 -4.42
N ALA A 89 -0.66 31.05 -3.92
CA ALA A 89 -0.77 32.48 -4.19
C ALA A 89 0.61 33.05 -4.51
N PHE A 90 0.61 34.17 -5.22
CA PHE A 90 1.82 34.82 -5.72
C PHE A 90 1.97 36.21 -5.09
N GLU A 91 3.21 36.68 -5.02
CA GLU A 91 3.53 38.05 -4.63
C GLU A 91 3.06 39.06 -5.67
N ASN A 92 3.38 38.80 -6.94
CA ASN A 92 3.10 39.68 -8.07
C ASN A 92 2.04 39.10 -9.02
N HIS A 93 1.53 39.97 -9.89
CA HIS A 93 0.56 39.61 -10.93
C HIS A 93 1.26 38.82 -12.03
N LEU A 94 0.60 37.79 -12.56
CA LEU A 94 1.14 36.93 -13.60
C LEU A 94 0.11 36.62 -14.69
N ILE A 95 0.60 36.19 -15.84
CA ILE A 95 -0.18 35.66 -16.96
C ILE A 95 -0.31 34.15 -16.75
N ILE A 96 -1.51 33.62 -16.95
CA ILE A 96 -1.75 32.17 -16.86
C ILE A 96 -2.05 31.62 -18.25
N HIS A 97 -1.16 30.77 -18.74
CA HIS A 97 -1.41 29.95 -19.92
C HIS A 97 -1.93 28.58 -19.47
N PRO A 98 -3.20 28.21 -19.78
CA PRO A 98 -3.77 26.92 -19.41
C PRO A 98 -2.87 25.73 -19.75
N ASP A 99 -2.28 25.72 -20.95
CA ASP A 99 -1.41 24.64 -21.45
C ASP A 99 -0.16 24.46 -20.58
N SER A 100 0.47 25.58 -20.22
CA SER A 100 1.64 25.58 -19.34
C SER A 100 1.26 25.18 -17.92
N LEU A 101 0.14 25.68 -17.40
CA LEU A 101 -0.34 25.34 -16.06
C LEU A 101 -0.58 23.82 -15.92
N VAL A 102 -1.25 23.22 -16.89
CA VAL A 102 -1.53 21.78 -16.92
C VAL A 102 -0.22 20.99 -16.96
N ARG A 103 0.67 21.32 -17.90
CA ARG A 103 1.97 20.65 -18.04
C ARG A 103 2.84 20.76 -16.78
N ILE A 104 2.91 21.95 -16.19
CA ILE A 104 3.68 22.20 -14.96
C ILE A 104 3.11 21.37 -13.81
N MET A 105 1.80 21.44 -13.57
CA MET A 105 1.14 20.66 -12.51
C MET A 105 1.40 19.17 -12.67
N THR A 106 1.18 18.61 -13.87
CA THR A 106 1.40 17.18 -14.15
C THR A 106 2.86 16.79 -13.87
N ASN A 107 3.83 17.57 -14.34
CA ASN A 107 5.25 17.26 -14.16
C ASN A 107 5.69 17.34 -12.70
N SER A 108 5.34 18.42 -11.99
CA SER A 108 5.68 18.59 -10.58
C SER A 108 5.05 17.50 -9.72
N PHE A 109 3.80 17.14 -9.98
CA PHE A 109 3.12 16.08 -9.23
C PHE A 109 3.68 14.68 -9.52
N LYS A 110 4.04 14.40 -10.78
CA LYS A 110 4.70 13.14 -11.14
C LYS A 110 6.07 13.03 -10.47
N LYS A 111 6.85 14.11 -10.46
CA LYS A 111 8.16 14.19 -9.81
C LYS A 111 8.08 13.96 -8.29
N ALA A 112 7.04 14.50 -7.65
CA ALA A 112 6.80 14.33 -6.22
C ALA A 112 6.10 13.02 -5.85
N ASN A 113 5.77 12.16 -6.83
CA ASN A 113 5.00 10.93 -6.66
C ASN A 113 3.67 11.13 -5.92
N VAL A 114 2.97 12.24 -6.22
CA VAL A 114 1.63 12.54 -5.67
C VAL A 114 0.53 12.20 -6.71
N SER A 115 -0.71 12.12 -6.23
CA SER A 115 -1.86 11.72 -7.04
C SER A 115 -2.01 12.58 -8.30
N GLN A 116 -2.17 11.91 -9.45
CA GLN A 116 -2.48 12.56 -10.73
C GLN A 116 -3.98 12.84 -10.91
N ASN A 117 -4.81 12.60 -9.88
CA ASN A 117 -6.24 12.86 -9.92
C ASN A 117 -6.52 14.09 -9.07
N TYR A 118 -6.75 15.23 -9.72
CA TYR A 118 -6.93 16.52 -9.06
C TYR A 118 -7.83 17.46 -9.86
N LEU A 119 -8.52 18.35 -9.15
CA LEU A 119 -9.26 19.48 -9.71
C LEU A 119 -8.46 20.75 -9.44
N THR A 120 -8.29 21.59 -10.44
CA THR A 120 -7.61 22.88 -10.32
C THR A 120 -8.57 24.01 -10.69
N GLU A 121 -8.58 25.06 -9.88
CA GLU A 121 -9.31 26.30 -10.17
C GLU A 121 -8.37 27.49 -10.02
N VAL A 122 -8.47 28.44 -10.93
CA VAL A 122 -7.76 29.71 -10.92
C VAL A 122 -8.79 30.78 -10.60
N LEU A 123 -8.65 31.45 -9.46
CA LEU A 123 -9.56 32.46 -8.97
C LEU A 123 -8.94 33.85 -9.05
N GLN A 124 -9.74 34.86 -9.33
CA GLN A 124 -9.31 36.25 -9.24
C GLN A 124 -9.19 36.68 -7.77
N CYS A 125 -8.20 37.53 -7.45
CA CYS A 125 -7.99 37.97 -6.07
C CYS A 125 -9.07 38.93 -5.54
N LYS A 126 -9.60 39.80 -6.41
CA LYS A 126 -10.54 40.88 -6.01
C LYS A 126 -11.93 40.31 -5.72
N ASP A 127 -12.40 39.49 -6.63
CA ASP A 127 -13.61 38.73 -6.57
C ASP A 127 -13.23 37.26 -6.77
N PRO A 128 -13.41 36.38 -5.77
CA PRO A 128 -12.98 34.98 -5.85
C PRO A 128 -13.88 34.15 -6.78
N GLN A 129 -14.10 34.64 -8.00
CA GLN A 129 -14.75 33.97 -9.10
C GLN A 129 -13.73 33.13 -9.86
N VAL A 130 -14.19 32.02 -10.41
CA VAL A 130 -13.36 31.07 -11.16
C VAL A 130 -13.12 31.63 -12.57
N ALA A 131 -11.89 32.07 -12.83
CA ALA A 131 -11.46 32.51 -14.16
C ALA A 131 -11.13 31.33 -15.07
N TYR A 132 -10.64 30.22 -14.51
CA TYR A 132 -10.33 29.00 -15.24
C TYR A 132 -10.39 27.79 -14.31
N SER A 133 -10.85 26.65 -14.80
CA SER A 133 -10.81 25.39 -14.06
C SER A 133 -10.65 24.18 -14.98
N TYR A 134 -10.03 23.14 -14.46
CA TYR A 134 -9.90 21.86 -15.15
C TYR A 134 -9.77 20.71 -14.16
N GLN A 135 -10.11 19.51 -14.63
CA GLN A 135 -9.93 18.27 -13.87
C GLN A 135 -8.92 17.38 -14.58
N MET A 136 -7.89 16.97 -13.85
CA MET A 136 -6.97 15.91 -14.25
C MET A 136 -7.41 14.56 -13.66
N LYS A 137 -7.34 13.52 -14.47
CA LYS A 137 -7.43 12.12 -14.02
C LYS A 137 -6.10 11.43 -14.32
N ASP A 138 -6.04 10.11 -14.18
CA ASP A 138 -4.83 9.31 -14.40
C ASP A 138 -4.05 9.67 -15.70
N THR A 139 -4.75 10.11 -16.75
CA THR A 139 -4.17 10.71 -17.96
C THR A 139 -4.97 11.94 -18.39
N ILE A 140 -4.34 12.82 -19.20
CA ILE A 140 -4.98 14.02 -19.76
C ILE A 140 -6.24 13.66 -20.55
N GLU A 141 -6.19 12.61 -21.38
CA GLU A 141 -7.33 12.12 -22.20
C GLU A 141 -8.55 11.71 -21.37
N LYS A 142 -8.32 11.29 -20.11
CA LYS A 142 -9.40 10.92 -19.18
C LYS A 142 -9.90 12.12 -18.37
N GLY A 143 -9.12 13.20 -18.35
CA GLY A 143 -9.43 14.46 -17.70
C GLY A 143 -10.36 15.35 -18.54
N MET A 144 -10.75 16.48 -17.96
CA MET A 144 -11.49 17.53 -18.61
C MET A 144 -10.66 18.81 -18.53
N VAL A 145 -9.98 19.13 -19.63
CA VAL A 145 -9.06 20.28 -19.73
C VAL A 145 -9.54 21.24 -20.83
N PRO A 146 -10.51 22.11 -20.51
CA PRO A 146 -11.05 23.06 -21.49
C PRO A 146 -10.09 24.23 -21.74
N CYS A 147 -10.41 25.07 -22.73
CA CYS A 147 -9.76 26.38 -22.95
C CYS A 147 -8.25 26.37 -23.20
N ILE A 148 -7.69 25.24 -23.66
CA ILE A 148 -6.31 25.15 -24.17
C ILE A 148 -6.06 26.26 -25.22
N GLY A 149 -4.90 26.92 -25.12
CA GLY A 149 -4.52 28.06 -25.96
C GLY A 149 -5.16 29.42 -25.61
N ARG A 150 -6.11 29.50 -24.66
CA ARG A 150 -6.73 30.77 -24.24
C ARG A 150 -6.00 31.36 -23.04
N VAL A 151 -5.23 32.41 -23.28
CA VAL A 151 -4.42 33.06 -22.25
C VAL A 151 -5.31 33.85 -21.28
N LEU A 152 -5.05 33.71 -19.99
CA LEU A 152 -5.58 34.61 -18.97
C LEU A 152 -4.59 35.76 -18.82
N GLU A 153 -5.07 36.97 -19.12
CA GLU A 153 -4.29 38.21 -19.08
C GLU A 153 -3.61 38.45 -17.73
N LYS A 154 -2.60 39.33 -17.73
CA LYS A 154 -1.81 39.61 -16.52
C LYS A 154 -2.71 40.10 -15.38
N GLY A 155 -2.78 39.33 -14.31
CA GLY A 155 -3.74 39.56 -13.23
C GLY A 155 -3.28 39.03 -11.89
N CYS A 156 -4.04 39.37 -10.84
CA CYS A 156 -3.87 38.77 -9.53
C CYS A 156 -4.73 37.51 -9.47
N TYR A 157 -4.07 36.36 -9.34
CA TYR A 157 -4.71 35.07 -9.29
C TYR A 157 -4.27 34.26 -8.07
N THR A 158 -5.19 33.45 -7.56
CA THR A 158 -4.90 32.32 -6.67
C THR A 158 -5.26 31.03 -7.38
N ILE A 159 -4.53 29.96 -7.08
CA ILE A 159 -4.77 28.65 -7.68
C ILE A 159 -5.14 27.67 -6.57
N THR A 160 -6.33 27.11 -6.62
CA THR A 160 -6.74 26.03 -5.73
C THR A 160 -6.53 24.68 -6.41
N VAL A 161 -6.10 23.70 -5.63
CA VAL A 161 -5.93 22.32 -6.09
C VAL A 161 -6.57 21.39 -5.07
N LYS A 162 -7.52 20.57 -5.52
CA LYS A 162 -8.17 19.53 -4.72
C LYS A 162 -7.84 18.15 -5.29
N PHE A 163 -7.16 17.30 -4.52
CA PHE A 163 -6.92 15.92 -4.94
C PHE A 163 -8.18 15.09 -4.76
N THR A 164 -8.58 14.36 -5.81
CA THR A 164 -9.87 13.64 -5.85
C THR A 164 -9.73 12.15 -5.52
N LYS A 165 -8.50 11.62 -5.54
CA LYS A 165 -8.16 10.30 -4.98
C LYS A 165 -7.12 10.48 -3.90
N ALA A 166 -7.33 9.81 -2.77
CA ALA A 166 -6.33 9.72 -1.71
C ALA A 166 -5.00 9.20 -2.31
N PRO A 167 -3.85 9.72 -1.85
CA PRO A 167 -2.55 9.20 -2.27
C PRO A 167 -2.53 7.68 -2.01
N LYS A 168 -2.26 6.90 -3.06
CA LYS A 168 -2.12 5.44 -2.92
C LYS A 168 -0.98 5.19 -1.94
N PRO A 169 -1.16 4.34 -0.92
CA PRO A 169 -0.04 3.96 -0.06
C PRO A 169 1.04 3.38 -0.97
N MET A 170 2.27 3.86 -0.77
CA MET A 170 3.43 3.34 -1.49
C MET A 170 3.62 1.90 -1.01
N VAL A 171 3.19 0.93 -1.82
CA VAL A 171 3.46 -0.50 -1.58
C VAL A 171 4.98 -0.63 -1.55
N THR A 172 5.53 -0.64 -0.35
CA THR A 172 6.97 -0.70 -0.14
C THR A 172 7.40 -2.12 -0.51
N ALA A 173 8.52 -2.29 -1.22
CA ALA A 173 9.04 -3.61 -1.63
C ALA A 173 9.13 -4.61 -0.45
N ARG A 174 9.25 -4.08 0.78
CA ARG A 174 9.15 -4.80 2.04
C ARG A 174 7.86 -5.62 2.17
N ASP A 175 6.70 -5.07 1.82
CA ASP A 175 5.41 -5.76 1.92
C ASP A 175 5.31 -6.89 0.88
N SER A 176 5.86 -6.68 -0.32
CA SER A 176 5.93 -7.72 -1.35
C SER A 176 6.83 -8.89 -0.93
N LEU A 177 7.97 -8.61 -0.28
CA LEU A 177 8.88 -9.63 0.25
C LEU A 177 8.21 -10.47 1.34
N PHE A 178 7.42 -9.85 2.22
CA PHE A 178 6.69 -10.54 3.28
C PHE A 178 5.67 -11.54 2.72
N TRP A 179 4.92 -11.18 1.68
CA TRP A 179 3.98 -12.11 1.02
C TRP A 179 4.67 -13.30 0.35
N VAL A 180 5.85 -13.07 -0.26
CA VAL A 180 6.65 -14.15 -0.85
C VAL A 180 7.18 -15.11 0.22
N LEU A 181 7.68 -14.59 1.34
CA LEU A 181 8.15 -15.42 2.46
C LEU A 181 7.01 -16.20 3.12
N ALA A 182 5.84 -15.57 3.29
CA ALA A 182 4.66 -16.24 3.84
C ALA A 182 4.16 -17.37 2.92
N ALA A 183 4.08 -17.14 1.60
CA ALA A 183 3.71 -18.16 0.63
C ALA A 183 4.73 -19.32 0.59
N GLY A 184 6.02 -19.01 0.67
CA GLY A 184 7.09 -20.02 0.76
C GLY A 184 7.00 -20.87 2.02
N PHE A 185 6.70 -20.26 3.16
CA PHE A 185 6.49 -20.98 4.42
C PHE A 185 5.29 -21.92 4.36
N VAL A 186 4.16 -21.47 3.79
CA VAL A 186 2.96 -22.30 3.59
C VAL A 186 3.25 -23.49 2.67
N LEU A 187 3.96 -23.27 1.56
CA LEU A 187 4.36 -24.36 0.64
C LEU A 187 5.24 -25.40 1.34
N LEU A 188 6.23 -24.96 2.13
CA LEU A 188 7.11 -25.85 2.88
C LEU A 188 6.32 -26.69 3.89
N MET A 189 5.35 -26.09 4.57
CA MET A 189 4.46 -26.78 5.51
C MET A 189 3.58 -27.84 4.81
N VAL A 190 3.02 -27.54 3.64
CA VAL A 190 2.23 -28.49 2.84
C VAL A 190 3.08 -29.67 2.37
N VAL A 191 4.32 -29.42 1.93
CA VAL A 191 5.25 -30.48 1.52
C VAL A 191 5.59 -31.40 2.70
N LEU A 192 5.89 -30.85 3.88
CA LEU A 192 6.14 -31.64 5.08
C LEU A 192 4.90 -32.44 5.53
N HIS A 193 3.69 -31.91 5.37
CA HIS A 193 2.45 -32.65 5.64
C HIS A 193 2.27 -33.85 4.68
N LYS A 194 2.49 -33.65 3.38
CA LYS A 194 2.38 -34.74 2.38
C LYS A 194 3.39 -35.85 2.60
N GLN A 195 4.58 -35.54 3.12
CA GLN A 195 5.59 -36.55 3.44
C GLN A 195 5.17 -37.43 4.62
N ASN A 196 4.45 -36.88 5.61
CA ASN A 196 3.97 -37.64 6.76
C ASN A 196 2.72 -38.50 6.45
N ALA A 197 1.92 -38.13 5.44
CA ALA A 197 0.76 -38.92 5.01
C ALA A 197 1.12 -40.24 4.30
N LYS A 198 2.39 -40.42 3.93
CA LYS A 198 2.88 -41.66 3.29
C LYS A 198 3.31 -42.74 4.29
N THR A 199 3.24 -42.47 5.61
CA THR A 199 3.63 -43.42 6.65
C THR A 199 2.40 -43.85 7.47
N THR A 200 1.40 -44.43 6.81
CA THR A 200 0.38 -45.24 7.49
C THR A 200 0.69 -46.69 7.17
N HIS A 201 1.49 -47.32 8.02
CA HIS A 201 1.59 -48.77 8.03
C HIS A 201 0.23 -49.29 8.51
N THR A 202 -0.49 -49.96 7.62
CA THR A 202 -1.68 -50.76 7.95
C THR A 202 -1.27 -51.76 9.06
N PRO A 203 -1.88 -51.74 10.26
CA PRO A 203 -1.63 -52.79 11.23
C PRO A 203 -2.21 -54.08 10.65
N VAL A 204 -1.35 -55.07 10.41
CA VAL A 204 -1.77 -56.44 10.10
C VAL A 204 -2.60 -56.92 11.30
N THR A 205 -3.89 -57.21 11.06
CA THR A 205 -4.79 -57.77 12.04
C THR A 205 -4.37 -59.21 12.33
N GLU A 206 -3.46 -59.42 13.28
CA GLU A 206 -3.25 -60.75 13.84
C GLU A 206 -4.47 -61.10 14.70
N ASN A 207 -5.13 -62.22 14.37
CA ASN A 207 -6.27 -62.73 15.11
C ASN A 207 -5.77 -63.19 16.49
N PHE A 208 -6.03 -62.40 17.54
CA PHE A 208 -5.77 -62.82 18.91
C PHE A 208 -7.10 -63.04 19.63
N GLU A 209 -7.20 -64.15 20.36
CA GLU A 209 -8.32 -64.37 21.29
C GLU A 209 -7.94 -63.88 22.69
N VAL A 210 -8.93 -63.26 23.35
CA VAL A 210 -8.78 -62.69 24.68
C VAL A 210 -9.46 -63.62 25.67
N ILE A 211 -8.68 -64.18 26.60
CA ILE A 211 -9.21 -64.94 27.74
C ILE A 211 -8.76 -64.21 29.01
N GLY A 212 -9.72 -63.55 29.66
CA GLY A 212 -9.45 -62.70 30.83
C GLY A 212 -8.54 -61.52 30.49
N ASN A 213 -7.48 -61.31 31.30
CA ASN A 213 -6.57 -60.17 31.16
C ASN A 213 -5.35 -60.43 30.24
N TYR A 214 -5.29 -61.58 29.56
CA TYR A 214 -4.14 -61.94 28.73
C TYR A 214 -4.56 -62.15 27.27
N LYS A 215 -3.67 -61.75 26.34
CA LYS A 215 -3.86 -61.86 24.89
C LYS A 215 -2.97 -62.98 24.37
N PHE A 216 -3.55 -63.92 23.64
CA PHE A 216 -2.83 -64.99 22.98
C PHE A 216 -2.94 -64.83 21.47
N TYR A 217 -1.79 -64.79 20.82
CA TYR A 217 -1.66 -64.65 19.36
C TYR A 217 -1.64 -66.07 18.77
N LEU A 218 -2.47 -66.33 17.76
CA LEU A 218 -2.45 -67.58 16.99
C LEU A 218 -1.34 -67.59 15.92
#